data_AF-A0A150KM44-F1
#
_entry.id   AF-A0A150KM44-F1
#
_cell.length_a   1.000
_cell.length_b   1.000
_cell.length_c   1.000
_cell.angle_alpha   90.00
_cell.angle_beta   90.00
_cell.angle_gamma   90.00
#
_symmetry.space_group_name_H-M   'P 1'
#
loop_
_entity.id
_entity.type
_entity.pdbx_description
1 polymer ?
#
loop_
_entity_poly.entity_id
_entity_poly.type
_entity_poly.pdbx_seq_one_letter_code
_entity_poly.pdbx_strand_id
1 'polypeptide(L)'
;MEDLLLMILSILVIIYKIQKNKEILRKLTNIQLVGVSLAFLLTIILSFSCIYFGGKWIRGYSLHPVLTFISQVIIIIVSMGLGVTALYKVLYKITKGILPKESE
;
A
#
# COMPACT_ATOMS: atom_id res chain seq x y z
N MET A 1 19.51 11.81 13.17
CA MET A 1 19.93 10.44 13.58
C MET A 1 18.73 9.50 13.61
N GLU A 2 17.58 9.93 14.13
CA GLU A 2 16.34 9.15 14.15
C GLU A 2 15.83 8.78 12.74
N ASP A 3 15.87 9.70 11.77
CA ASP A 3 15.46 9.42 10.38
C ASP A 3 16.30 8.32 9.71
N LEU A 4 17.62 8.37 9.96
CA LEU A 4 18.57 7.38 9.46
C LEU A 4 18.30 6.00 10.08
N LEU A 5 17.97 5.96 11.36
CA LEU A 5 17.63 4.75 12.09
C LEU A 5 16.33 4.13 11.55
N LEU A 6 15.28 4.95 11.37
CA LEU A 6 14.01 4.55 10.75
C LEU A 6 14.20 4.02 9.32
N MET A 7 15.05 4.67 8.52
CA MET A 7 15.36 4.23 7.17
C MET A 7 16.05 2.86 7.17
N ILE A 8 17.07 2.66 8.01
CA ILE A 8 17.78 1.38 8.15
C ILE A 8 16.83 0.28 8.60
N LEU A 9 16.00 0.53 9.62
CA LEU A 9 15.00 -0.43 10.10
C LEU A 9 14.01 -0.80 9.00
N SER A 10 13.53 0.17 8.23
CA SER A 10 12.62 -0.06 7.12
C SER A 10 13.24 -0.96 6.06
N ILE A 11 14.50 -0.71 5.70
CA ILE A 11 15.25 -1.54 4.74
C ILE A 11 15.41 -2.97 5.29
N LEU A 12 15.79 -3.13 6.56
CA LEU A 12 15.94 -4.43 7.19
C LEU A 12 14.62 -5.22 7.21
N VAL A 13 13.49 -4.58 7.50
CA VAL A 13 12.17 -5.21 7.47
C VAL A 13 11.82 -5.68 6.06
N ILE A 14 12.11 -4.87 5.03
CA ILE A 14 11.89 -5.23 3.63
C ILE A 14 12.74 -6.46 3.26
N ILE A 15 14.04 -6.44 3.58
CA ILE A 15 14.96 -7.56 3.31
C ILE A 15 14.48 -8.83 4.03
N TYR A 16 14.12 -8.73 5.31
CA TYR A 16 13.61 -9.85 6.09
C TYR A 16 12.34 -10.44 5.46
N LYS A 17 11.38 -9.61 5.05
CA LYS A 17 10.15 -10.06 4.39
C LYS A 17 10.42 -10.74 3.04
N ILE A 18 11.37 -10.22 2.26
CA ILE A 18 11.80 -10.84 0.99
C ILE A 18 12.44 -12.20 1.26
N GLN A 19 13.36 -12.29 2.21
CA GLN A 19 14.01 -13.56 2.57
C GLN A 19 13.00 -14.59 3.09
N LYS A 20 12.10 -14.18 4.00
CA LYS A 20 11.05 -15.04 4.55
C LYS A 20 10.11 -15.61 3.47
N ASN A 21 9.85 -14.85 2.41
CA ASN A 21 8.95 -15.24 1.32
C ASN A 21 9.68 -15.63 0.02
N LYS A 22 11.00 -15.84 0.06
CA LYS A 22 11.84 -16.09 -1.12
C LYS A 22 11.35 -17.28 -1.95
N GLU A 23 10.89 -18.34 -1.28
CA GLU A 23 10.35 -19.53 -1.95
C GLU A 23 9.07 -19.26 -2.74
N ILE A 24 8.23 -18.32 -2.28
CA ILE A 24 7.04 -17.88 -3.01
C ILE A 24 7.47 -16.99 -4.18
N LEU A 25 8.40 -16.06 -3.94
CA LEU A 25 8.94 -15.17 -4.98
C LEU A 25 9.61 -15.94 -6.12
N ARG A 26 10.26 -17.08 -5.83
CA ARG A 26 10.84 -17.97 -6.85
C ARG A 26 9.82 -18.66 -7.75
N LYS A 27 8.56 -18.80 -7.30
CA LYS A 27 7.48 -19.39 -8.11
C LYS A 27 6.90 -18.42 -9.13
N LEU A 28 7.19 -17.13 -8.99
CA LEU A 28 6.74 -16.09 -9.91
C LEU A 28 7.69 -15.97 -11.09
N THR A 29 7.14 -15.82 -12.28
CA THR A 29 7.97 -15.48 -13.46
C THR A 29 8.46 -14.04 -13.36
N ASN A 30 9.56 -13.71 -14.06
CA ASN A 30 10.10 -12.34 -14.10
C ASN A 30 9.03 -11.31 -14.52
N ILE A 31 8.14 -11.68 -15.46
CA ILE A 31 7.05 -10.81 -15.91
C ILE A 31 6.02 -10.59 -14.78
N GLN A 32 5.67 -11.64 -14.03
CA GLN A 32 4.77 -11.51 -12.89
C GLN A 32 5.40 -10.66 -11.78
N LEU A 33 6.70 -10.80 -11.52
CA LEU A 33 7.41 -10.00 -10.53
C LEU A 33 7.36 -8.50 -10.88
N VAL A 34 7.60 -8.15 -12.15
CA VAL A 34 7.46 -6.77 -12.65
C VAL A 34 6.01 -6.29 -12.52
N GLY A 35 5.03 -7.11 -12.92
CA GLY A 35 3.61 -6.77 -12.81
C GLY A 35 3.16 -6.52 -11.36
N VAL A 36 3.60 -7.36 -10.43
CA VAL A 36 3.36 -7.20 -8.98
C VAL A 36 3.95 -5.88 -8.47
N SER A 37 5.20 -5.59 -8.86
CA SER A 37 5.90 -4.37 -8.45
C SER A 37 5.20 -3.11 -8.99
N LEU A 38 4.80 -3.14 -10.25
CA LEU A 38 4.07 -2.04 -10.89
C LEU A 38 2.68 -1.84 -10.26
N ALA A 39 1.94 -2.92 -10.00
CA ALA A 39 0.64 -2.85 -9.34
C ALA A 39 0.76 -2.20 -7.95
N PHE A 40 1.78 -2.59 -7.17
CA PHE A 40 2.05 -2.00 -5.86
C PHE A 40 2.35 -0.49 -5.94
N LEU A 41 3.23 -0.08 -6.86
CA LEU A 41 3.55 1.33 -7.08
C LEU A 41 2.31 2.15 -7.49
N LEU A 42 1.50 1.63 -8.40
CA LEU A 42 0.26 2.28 -8.83
C LEU A 42 -0.74 2.42 -7.66
N THR A 43 -0.89 1.39 -6.83
CA THR A 43 -1.74 1.47 -5.63
C THR A 43 -1.27 2.55 -4.67
N ILE A 44 0.04 2.69 -4.44
CA ILE A 44 0.59 3.75 -3.59
C ILE A 44 0.27 5.12 -4.18
N ILE A 45 0.55 5.34 -5.47
CA ILE A 45 0.32 6.63 -6.15
C ILE A 45 -1.16 6.99 -6.09
N LEU A 46 -2.06 6.05 -6.37
CA LEU A 46 -3.50 6.26 -6.31
C LEU A 46 -3.96 6.58 -4.89
N SER A 47 -3.50 5.82 -3.89
CA SER A 47 -3.88 6.03 -2.49
C SER A 47 -3.39 7.39 -1.99
N PHE A 48 -2.14 7.75 -2.31
CA PHE A 48 -1.58 9.06 -1.98
C PHE A 48 -2.38 10.19 -2.65
N SER A 49 -2.73 10.04 -3.93
CA SER A 49 -3.55 11.01 -4.65
C SER A 49 -4.93 11.16 -4.00
N CYS A 50 -5.62 10.06 -3.67
CA CYS A 50 -6.90 10.09 -2.98
C CYS A 50 -6.81 10.80 -1.62
N ILE A 51 -5.79 10.52 -0.83
CA ILE A 51 -5.60 11.15 0.48
C ILE A 51 -5.32 12.65 0.32
N TYR A 52 -4.44 13.03 -0.62
CA TYR A 52 -4.06 14.42 -0.82
C TYR A 52 -5.24 15.27 -1.34
N PHE A 53 -5.86 14.83 -2.44
CA PHE A 53 -6.98 15.56 -3.05
C PHE A 53 -8.24 15.47 -2.20
N GLY A 54 -8.53 14.31 -1.62
CA GLY A 54 -9.66 14.12 -0.70
C GLY A 54 -9.53 14.99 0.55
N GLY A 55 -8.35 15.00 1.18
CA GLY A 55 -8.09 15.87 2.34
C GLY A 55 -8.11 17.36 2.00
N LYS A 56 -7.71 17.76 0.78
CA LYS A 56 -7.85 19.14 0.31
C LYS A 56 -9.32 19.52 0.07
N TRP A 57 -10.10 18.62 -0.53
CA TRP A 57 -11.52 18.83 -0.79
C TRP A 57 -12.31 19.05 0.51
N ILE A 58 -12.09 18.20 1.52
CA ILE A 58 -12.75 18.31 2.83
C ILE A 58 -12.47 19.63 3.54
N ARG A 59 -11.22 20.11 3.48
CA ARG A 59 -10.84 21.41 4.06
C ARG A 59 -11.54 22.59 3.40
N GLY A 60 -12.04 22.43 2.17
CA GLY A 60 -12.86 23.44 1.50
C GLY A 60 -14.29 23.54 2.02
N TYR A 61 -14.81 22.52 2.73
CA TYR A 61 -16.19 22.49 3.22
C TYR A 61 -16.32 22.63 4.74
N SER A 62 -15.30 22.24 5.52
CA SER A 62 -15.38 22.28 6.98
C SER A 62 -14.76 23.55 7.58
N LEU A 63 -15.59 24.34 8.26
CA LEU A 63 -15.17 25.44 9.12
C LEU A 63 -14.67 24.97 10.50
N HIS A 64 -15.02 23.74 10.92
CA HIS A 64 -14.65 23.20 12.23
C HIS A 64 -13.42 22.27 12.16
N PRO A 65 -12.34 22.53 12.93
CA PRO A 65 -11.09 21.78 12.84
C PRO A 65 -11.21 20.32 13.28
N VAL A 66 -12.07 20.02 14.25
CA VAL A 66 -12.31 18.64 14.73
C VAL A 66 -12.98 17.78 13.65
N LEU A 67 -13.98 18.34 12.96
CA LEU A 67 -14.70 17.63 11.90
C LEU A 67 -13.79 17.36 10.69
N THR A 68 -12.91 18.32 10.36
CA THR A 68 -11.86 18.16 9.35
C THR A 68 -10.89 17.03 9.72
N PHE A 69 -10.46 16.96 10.99
CA PHE A 69 -9.54 15.92 11.43
C PHE A 69 -10.16 14.52 11.33
N ILE A 70 -11.37 14.34 11.87
CA ILE A 70 -12.08 13.05 11.83
C ILE A 70 -12.27 12.58 10.38
N SER A 71 -12.71 13.48 9.51
CA SER A 71 -12.99 13.13 8.12
C SER A 71 -11.70 12.85 7.32
N GLN A 72 -10.59 13.51 7.65
CA GLN A 72 -9.28 13.18 7.07
C GLN A 72 -8.79 11.79 7.50
N VAL A 73 -8.98 11.40 8.76
CA VAL A 73 -8.68 10.04 9.25
C VAL A 73 -9.53 9.01 8.50
N ILE A 74 -10.82 9.27 8.32
CA ILE A 74 -11.73 8.38 7.57
C ILE A 74 -11.24 8.20 6.12
N ILE A 75 -10.86 9.27 5.42
CA ILE A 75 -10.33 9.18 4.05
C ILE A 75 -9.09 8.29 4.01
N ILE A 76 -8.18 8.43 4.97
CA ILE A 76 -6.96 7.62 5.02
C ILE A 76 -7.32 6.14 5.17
N ILE A 77 -8.18 5.80 6.14
CA ILE A 77 -8.60 4.41 6.38
C ILE A 77 -9.29 3.83 5.14
N VAL A 78 -10.23 4.56 4.55
CA VAL A 78 -10.97 4.11 3.37
C VAL A 78 -10.04 3.95 2.17
N SER A 79 -9.16 4.93 1.92
CA SER A 79 -8.22 4.88 0.80
C SER A 79 -7.24 3.72 0.94
N MET A 80 -6.71 3.46 2.14
CA MET A 80 -5.82 2.32 2.38
C MET A 80 -6.57 0.99 2.24
N GLY A 81 -7.78 0.88 2.82
CA GLY A 81 -8.59 -0.33 2.73
C GLY A 81 -8.98 -0.68 1.29
N LEU A 82 -9.42 0.30 0.51
CA LEU A 82 -9.71 0.13 -0.92
C LEU A 82 -8.43 -0.20 -1.69
N GLY A 83 -7.32 0.48 -1.41
CA GLY A 83 -6.03 0.22 -2.03
C GLY A 83 -5.55 -1.22 -1.83
N VAL A 84 -5.59 -1.72 -0.59
CA VAL A 84 -5.22 -3.11 -0.26
C VAL A 84 -6.15 -4.10 -0.95
N THR A 85 -7.47 -3.89 -0.88
CA THR A 85 -8.45 -4.79 -1.50
C THR A 85 -8.27 -4.85 -3.02
N ALA A 86 -8.08 -3.70 -3.66
CA ALA A 86 -7.83 -3.61 -5.09
C ALA A 86 -6.51 -4.29 -5.47
N LEU A 87 -5.45 -4.02 -4.72
CA LEU A 87 -4.14 -4.63 -4.91
C LEU A 87 -4.24 -6.15 -4.80
N TYR A 88 -4.93 -6.69 -3.80
CA TYR A 88 -5.09 -8.13 -3.61
C TYR A 88 -5.77 -8.79 -4.80
N LYS A 89 -6.84 -8.19 -5.33
CA LYS A 89 -7.51 -8.70 -6.55
C LYS A 89 -6.58 -8.66 -7.77
N VAL A 90 -5.82 -7.59 -7.92
CA VAL A 90 -4.87 -7.43 -9.03
C VAL A 90 -3.73 -8.45 -8.92
N LEU A 91 -3.15 -8.60 -7.73
CA LEU A 91 -2.10 -9.58 -7.46
C LEU A 91 -2.59 -11.00 -7.71
N TYR A 92 -3.79 -11.35 -7.27
CA TYR A 92 -4.41 -12.65 -7.55
C TYR A 92 -4.48 -12.94 -9.05
N LYS A 93 -4.89 -11.95 -9.83
CA LYS A 93 -4.99 -12.08 -11.29
C LYS A 93 -3.62 -12.17 -11.98
N ILE A 94 -2.67 -11.31 -11.61
CA ILE A 94 -1.32 -11.29 -12.21
C ILE A 94 -0.56 -12.58 -11.88
N THR A 95 -0.66 -13.03 -10.64
CA THR A 95 0.10 -14.17 -10.13
C THR A 95 -0.60 -15.51 -10.34
N LYS A 96 -1.76 -15.52 -11.01
CA LYS A 96 -2.61 -16.72 -11.22
C LYS A 96 -2.92 -17.45 -9.90
N GLY A 97 -3.18 -16.70 -8.84
CA GLY A 97 -3.53 -17.22 -7.52
C GLY A 97 -2.37 -17.61 -6.61
N ILE A 98 -1.11 -17.34 -6.99
CA ILE A 98 0.06 -17.56 -6.11
C ILE A 98 0.10 -16.54 -4.95
N LEU A 99 -0.36 -15.32 -5.19
CA LEU A 99 -0.52 -14.25 -4.20
C LEU A 99 -1.95 -13.67 -4.28
N PRO A 100 -2.55 -13.15 -3.20
CA PRO A 100 -2.03 -13.14 -1.82
C PRO A 100 -2.18 -14.52 -1.16
N LYS A 101 -1.17 -14.95 -0.40
CA LYS A 101 -1.31 -16.09 0.49
C LYS A 101 -2.05 -15.61 1.73
N GLU A 102 -3.19 -16.21 2.06
CA GLU A 102 -3.85 -15.94 3.35
C GLU A 102 -2.81 -16.10 4.45
N SER A 103 -2.69 -15.07 5.28
CA SER A 103 -1.79 -15.06 6.43
C SER A 103 -2.20 -16.18 7.39
N GLU A 104 -1.31 -17.15 7.60
CA GLU A 104 -1.17 -17.82 8.90
C GLU A 104 -0.77 -16.78 9.97
#